data_AF-A0A957TRT5-F1
#
_entry.id   AF-A0A957TRT5-F1
#
_cell.length_a   1.000
_cell.length_b   1.000
_cell.length_c   1.000
_cell.angle_alpha   90.00
_cell.angle_beta   90.00
_cell.angle_gamma   90.00
#
_symmetry.space_group_name_H-M   'P 1'
#
loop_
_entity.id
_entity.type
_entity.pdbx_description
1 polymer ?
#
loop_
_entity_poly.entity_id
_entity_poly.type
_entity_poly.pdbx_seq_one_letter_code
_entity_poly.pdbx_strand_id
1 'polypeptide(L)' 'RNDLSMVPGRFGWEGGYGTSWASDPKEELTAILMTQLLFPQAAAIYQDFWTGVYQAIDD' A
#
# COMPACT_ATOMS: atom_id res chain seq x y z
N ARG A 1 -11.99 3.53 10.82
CA ARG A 1 -10.74 2.97 10.28
C ARG A 1 -10.02 4.13 9.63
N ASN A 2 -8.91 4.61 10.20
CA ASN A 2 -8.02 5.48 9.44
C ASN A 2 -7.42 4.60 8.34
N ASP A 3 -7.57 4.99 7.09
CA ASP A 3 -6.79 4.37 6.02
C ASP A 3 -5.33 4.62 6.34
N LEU A 4 -4.63 3.57 6.77
CA LEU A 4 -3.18 3.59 7.04
C LEU A 4 -2.40 4.05 5.80
N SER A 5 -3.03 4.08 4.62
CA SER A 5 -2.45 4.59 3.39
C SER A 5 -2.43 6.11 3.26
N MET A 6 -3.16 6.86 4.10
CA MET A 6 -3.24 8.33 4.04
C MET A 6 -2.43 8.98 5.17
N VAL A 7 -1.11 8.77 5.16
CA VAL A 7 -0.17 9.45 6.05
C VAL A 7 0.22 10.80 5.45
N PRO A 8 0.21 11.93 6.20
CA PRO A 8 0.68 13.21 5.69
C PRO A 8 2.11 13.12 5.15
N GLY A 9 2.32 13.54 3.89
CA GLY A 9 3.62 13.48 3.21
C GLY A 9 3.85 12.22 2.39
N ARG A 10 3.03 11.18 2.55
CA ARG A 10 3.02 10.01 1.66
C ARG A 10 2.36 10.38 0.32
N PHE A 11 2.96 9.93 -0.77
CA PHE A 11 2.42 10.12 -2.13
C PHE A 11 2.50 8.81 -2.91
N GLY A 12 1.60 8.65 -3.88
CA GLY A 12 1.45 7.37 -4.57
C GLY A 12 0.31 7.36 -5.57
N TRP A 13 0.01 6.17 -6.10
CA TRP A 13 -1.16 5.93 -6.94
C TRP A 13 -1.80 4.59 -6.61
N GLU A 14 -3.12 4.54 -6.78
CA GLU A 14 -3.92 3.32 -6.72
C GLU A 14 -4.40 2.95 -8.12
N GLY A 15 -4.05 1.76 -8.56
CA GLY A 15 -4.40 1.21 -9.85
C GLY A 15 -5.67 0.39 -9.77
N GLY A 16 -6.69 0.78 -10.54
CA GLY A 16 -7.97 0.05 -10.61
C GLY A 16 -7.84 -1.44 -10.95
N TYR A 17 -6.70 -1.86 -11.51
CA TYR A 17 -6.34 -3.26 -11.80
C TYR A 17 -5.51 -3.92 -10.68
N GLY A 18 -5.75 -3.57 -9.41
CA GLY A 18 -5.12 -4.24 -8.25
C GLY A 18 -3.62 -3.97 -8.11
N THR A 19 -3.18 -2.83 -8.61
CA THR A 19 -1.80 -2.36 -8.52
C THR A 19 -1.77 -1.15 -7.61
N SER A 20 -0.71 -0.97 -6.83
CA SER A 20 -0.62 0.13 -5.87
C SER A 20 0.83 0.50 -5.65
N TRP A 21 1.13 1.78 -5.52
CA TRP A 21 2.47 2.25 -5.14
C TRP A 21 2.34 3.41 -4.18
N ALA A 22 3.26 3.47 -3.23
CA ALA A 22 3.50 4.69 -2.47
C ALA A 22 4.96 4.83 -2.04
N SER A 23 5.36 6.08 -1.91
CA SER A 23 6.57 6.51 -1.21
C SER A 23 6.15 7.26 0.06
N ASP A 24 6.71 6.85 1.20
CA ASP A 24 6.51 7.45 2.51
C ASP A 24 7.88 7.89 3.06
N PRO A 25 8.28 9.16 2.82
CA PRO A 25 9.58 9.66 3.23
C PRO A 25 9.79 9.66 4.75
N LYS A 26 8.71 9.66 5.55
CA LYS A 26 8.80 9.67 7.01
C LYS A 26 9.35 8.34 7.54
N GLU A 27 8.98 7.25 6.88
CA GLU A 27 9.39 5.88 7.24
C GLU A 27 10.52 5.35 6.33
N GLU A 28 11.16 6.23 5.53
CA GLU A 28 12.18 5.87 4.55
C GLU A 28 11.75 4.74 3.59
N LEU A 29 10.44 4.67 3.29
CA LEU A 29 9.81 3.55 2.62
C LEU A 29 9.39 3.91 1.18
N THR A 30 9.61 2.98 0.26
CA THR A 30 8.91 2.93 -1.02
C THR A 30 8.45 1.50 -1.30
N ALA A 31 7.15 1.31 -1.53
CA ALA A 31 6.55 0.00 -1.73
C ALA A 31 5.63 0.00 -2.96
N ILE A 32 5.64 -1.11 -3.70
CA ILE A 32 4.79 -1.33 -4.87
C ILE A 32 4.16 -2.73 -4.81
N LEU A 33 2.85 -2.80 -4.99
CA LEU A 33 2.07 -4.01 -5.16
C LEU A 33 1.69 -4.17 -6.63
N MET A 34 2.02 -5.33 -7.20
CA MET A 34 1.71 -5.69 -8.57
C MET A 34 0.92 -7.00 -8.57
N THR A 35 -0.39 -6.93 -8.79
CA THR A 35 -1.23 -8.12 -8.97
C THR A 35 -1.78 -8.21 -10.40
N GLN A 36 -2.35 -9.36 -10.76
CA GLN A 36 -3.10 -9.56 -12.01
C GLN A 36 -4.60 -9.69 -11.72
N LEU A 37 -5.08 -9.01 -10.67
CA LEU A 37 -6.46 -9.07 -10.21
C LEU A 37 -7.06 -7.66 -10.25
N LEU A 38 -8.29 -7.55 -10.75
CA LEU A 38 -9.06 -6.30 -10.66
C LEU A 38 -9.54 -6.07 -9.22
N PHE A 39 -9.78 -4.82 -8.85
CA PHE A 39 -10.65 -4.58 -7.69
C PHE A 39 -12.09 -4.97 -8.03
N PRO A 40 -12.85 -5.61 -7.12
CA PRO A 40 -12.52 -5.88 -5.71
C PRO A 40 -11.75 -7.19 -5.43
N GLN A 41 -11.41 -8.01 -6.43
CA GLN A 41 -10.70 -9.29 -6.20
C GLN A 41 -9.34 -9.11 -5.53
N ALA A 42 -8.66 -7.99 -5.80
CA ALA A 42 -7.38 -7.63 -5.18
C ALA A 42 -7.50 -7.06 -3.75
N ALA A 43 -8.70 -6.83 -3.21
CA ALA A 43 -8.88 -6.05 -1.98
C ALA A 43 -8.19 -6.66 -0.75
N ALA A 44 -8.29 -7.98 -0.56
CA ALA A 44 -7.63 -8.66 0.55
C ALA A 44 -6.10 -8.57 0.43
N ILE A 45 -5.55 -8.86 -0.75
CA ILE A 45 -4.11 -8.78 -1.01
C ILE A 45 -3.59 -7.35 -0.82
N TYR A 46 -4.34 -6.35 -1.26
CA TYR A 46 -4.01 -4.93 -1.05
C TYR A 46 -3.90 -4.58 0.44
N GLN A 47 -4.89 -5.00 1.25
CA GLN A 47 -4.88 -4.72 2.69
C GLN A 47 -3.75 -5.45 3.41
N ASP A 48 -3.57 -6.73 3.11
CA ASP A 48 -2.53 -7.57 3.72
C ASP A 48 -1.13 -7.06 3.34
N PHE A 49 -0.92 -6.67 2.08
CA PHE A 49 0.34 -6.11 1.60
C PHE A 49 0.72 -4.85 2.37
N TRP A 50 -0.16 -3.84 2.42
CA TRP A 50 0.17 -2.58 3.09
C TRP A 50 0.36 -2.74 4.59
N THR A 51 -0.43 -3.62 5.22
CA THR A 51 -0.25 -3.95 6.64
C THR A 51 1.11 -4.61 6.87
N GLY A 52 1.45 -5.62 6.07
CA GLY A 52 2.71 -6.37 6.21
C GLY A 52 3.94 -5.52 5.90
N VAL A 53 3.87 -4.60 4.95
CA VAL A 53 4.97 -3.68 4.63
C VAL A 53 5.33 -2.81 5.83
N TYR A 54 4.35 -2.18 6.48
CA TYR A 54 4.63 -1.35 7.66
C TYR A 54 5.08 -2.20 8.85
N GLN A 55 4.52 -3.41 9.04
CA GLN A 55 4.99 -4.32 10.08
C GLN A 55 6.43 -4.81 9.86
N ALA A 56 6.87 -4.92 8.61
CA ALA A 56 8.22 -5.39 8.29
C ALA A 56 9.32 -4.36 8.57
N ILE A 57 8.94 -3.09 8.76
CA ILE A 57 9.85 -1.98 9.07
C ILE A 57 9.66 -1.41 10.48
N ASP A 58 8.66 -1.90 11.22
CA ASP A 58 8.41 -1.58 12.62
C ASP A 58 9.26 -2.52 13.48
N ASP A 59 10.12 -1.98 14.36
CA ASP A 59 11.00 -2.73 15.27
C ASP A 59 10.24 -3.31 16.48
#